data_AF-A0A7C4N164-F1
#
_entry.id   AF-A0A7C4N164-F1
#
_cell.length_a   1.000
_cell.length_b   1.000
_cell.length_c   1.000
_cell.angle_alpha   90.00
_cell.angle_beta   90.00
_cell.angle_gamma   90.00
#
_symmetry.space_group_name_H-M   'P 1'
#
loop_
_entity.id
_entity.type
_entity.pdbx_description
1 polymer ?
#
loop_
_entity_poly.entity_id
_entity_poly.type
_entity_poly.pdbx_seq_one_letter_code
_entity_poly.pdbx_strand_id
1 'polypeptide(L)'
;MVQRYLEGLPASEMERIRASVGPYLQFRSEVSRFQKEFLSEICTRACFTTRESACCNRDGIATFFADVVINALSSSEEELHRIKSALVNDPGGFKCVYLGEKGCLWRLKPIVCEMFLCDRAKAALAEKDAALAPRWQDLLLKEKQFTWPDKPILFDDLEELFLQAGFKSSLMYCHLSPGLLRVKAQRKRG
;
A
#
# COMPACT_ATOMS: atom_id res chain seq x y z
N MET A 1 -16.21 -9.24 0.60
CA MET A 1 -15.95 -9.61 -0.81
C MET A 1 -14.59 -10.28 -0.93
N VAL A 2 -13.49 -9.53 -0.77
CA VAL A 2 -12.11 -10.06 -0.94
C VAL A 2 -11.83 -11.31 -0.11
N GLN A 3 -12.00 -11.26 1.21
CA GLN A 3 -11.77 -12.42 2.09
C GLN A 3 -12.59 -13.64 1.67
N ARG A 4 -13.91 -13.49 1.52
CA ARG A 4 -14.81 -14.57 1.09
C ARG A 4 -14.40 -15.22 -0.23
N TYR A 5 -13.90 -14.43 -1.19
CA TYR A 5 -13.41 -14.97 -2.44
C TYR A 5 -12.13 -15.78 -2.23
N LEU A 6 -11.16 -15.22 -1.51
CA LEU A 6 -9.90 -15.89 -1.19
C LEU A 6 -10.12 -17.19 -0.40
N GLU A 7 -11.00 -17.19 0.61
CA GLU A 7 -11.38 -18.37 1.40
C GLU A 7 -12.01 -19.49 0.54
N GLY A 8 -12.66 -19.13 -0.56
CA GLY A 8 -13.28 -20.08 -1.49
C GLY A 8 -12.33 -20.63 -2.56
N LEU A 9 -11.08 -20.17 -2.61
CA LEU A 9 -10.13 -20.63 -3.62
C LEU A 9 -9.55 -22.02 -3.26
N PRO A 10 -9.24 -22.85 -4.28
CA PRO A 10 -8.43 -24.06 -4.06
C PRO A 10 -7.09 -23.73 -3.40
N ALA A 11 -6.58 -24.62 -2.57
CA ALA A 11 -5.30 -24.43 -1.88
C ALA A 11 -4.14 -24.14 -2.84
N SER A 12 -4.10 -24.80 -4.00
CA SER A 12 -3.08 -24.55 -5.04
C SER A 12 -3.14 -23.14 -5.61
N GLU A 13 -4.34 -22.59 -5.76
CA GLU A 13 -4.57 -21.24 -6.27
C GLU A 13 -4.18 -20.19 -5.21
N MET A 14 -4.53 -20.44 -3.94
CA MET A 14 -4.11 -19.63 -2.81
C MET A 14 -2.58 -19.57 -2.71
N GLU A 15 -1.89 -20.70 -2.80
CA GLU A 15 -0.43 -20.75 -2.77
C GLU A 15 0.20 -20.01 -3.95
N ARG A 16 -0.39 -20.12 -5.15
CA ARG A 16 0.05 -19.36 -6.33
C ARG A 16 -0.02 -17.85 -6.10
N ILE A 17 -1.11 -17.35 -5.52
CA ILE A 17 -1.28 -15.93 -5.22
C ILE A 17 -0.31 -15.50 -4.11
N ARG A 18 -0.13 -16.31 -3.06
CA ARG A 18 0.86 -16.02 -2.01
C ARG A 18 2.28 -15.93 -2.57
N ALA A 19 2.64 -16.85 -3.45
CA ALA A 19 3.93 -16.86 -4.13
C ALA A 19 4.14 -15.60 -5.00
N SER A 20 3.12 -15.16 -5.75
CA SER A 20 3.22 -13.96 -6.59
C SER A 20 3.37 -12.67 -5.77
N VAL A 21 2.81 -12.62 -4.56
CA VAL A 21 2.91 -11.50 -3.62
C VAL A 21 4.25 -11.47 -2.86
N GLY A 22 4.98 -12.60 -2.80
CA GLY A 22 6.25 -12.74 -2.06
C GLY A 22 7.30 -11.65 -2.35
N PRO A 23 7.67 -11.39 -3.63
CA PRO A 23 8.63 -10.34 -3.98
C PRO A 23 8.19 -8.94 -3.53
N TYR A 24 6.89 -8.66 -3.56
CA TYR A 24 6.35 -7.40 -3.05
C TYR A 24 6.52 -7.31 -1.53
N LEU A 25 6.19 -8.38 -0.78
CA LEU A 25 6.37 -8.39 0.68
C LEU A 25 7.83 -8.19 1.09
N GLN A 26 8.78 -8.74 0.32
CA GLN A 26 10.20 -8.50 0.53
C GLN A 26 10.54 -7.01 0.34
N PHE A 27 10.08 -6.40 -0.76
CA PHE A 27 10.22 -4.96 -0.98
C PHE A 27 9.60 -4.14 0.16
N ARG A 28 8.41 -4.49 0.64
CA ARG A 28 7.75 -3.81 1.77
C ARG A 28 8.57 -3.93 3.07
N SER A 29 9.23 -5.07 3.30
CA SER A 29 10.15 -5.25 4.42
C SER A 29 11.37 -4.35 4.33
N GLU A 30 11.95 -4.19 3.13
CA GLU A 30 13.08 -3.29 2.90
C GLU A 30 12.72 -1.83 3.18
N VAL A 31 11.57 -1.36 2.68
CA VAL A 31 11.05 0.00 2.94
C VAL A 31 10.83 0.21 4.43
N SER A 32 10.16 -0.74 5.10
CA SER A 32 9.89 -0.66 6.54
C SER A 32 11.18 -0.57 7.35
N ARG A 33 12.21 -1.35 6.99
CA ARG A 33 13.53 -1.30 7.63
C ARG A 33 14.19 0.07 7.44
N PHE A 34 14.20 0.58 6.21
CA PHE A 34 14.76 1.90 5.91
C PHE A 34 14.08 2.99 6.74
N GLN A 35 12.75 3.00 6.79
CA GLN A 35 12.00 4.01 7.56
C GLN A 35 12.23 3.87 9.06
N LYS A 36 12.28 2.64 9.58
CA LYS A 36 12.54 2.41 11.01
C LYS A 36 13.92 2.95 11.42
N GLU A 37 14.92 2.73 10.58
CA GLU A 37 16.30 3.11 10.84
C GLU A 37 16.56 4.62 10.70
N PHE A 38 15.98 5.24 9.66
CA PHE A 38 16.34 6.64 9.32
C PHE A 38 15.25 7.67 9.63
N LEU A 39 13.99 7.25 9.82
CA LEU A 39 12.85 8.15 9.86
C LEU A 39 11.93 7.98 11.08
N SER A 40 12.18 7.01 11.95
CA SER A 40 11.32 6.71 13.10
C SER A 40 11.13 7.89 14.06
N GLU A 41 12.15 8.72 14.27
CA GLU A 41 12.03 9.89 15.15
C GLU A 41 11.10 10.97 14.57
N ILE A 42 11.04 11.09 13.25
CA ILE A 42 10.27 12.12 12.55
C ILE A 42 8.86 11.59 12.26
N CYS A 43 8.77 10.44 11.62
CA CYS A 43 7.51 9.88 11.17
C CYS A 43 6.77 9.18 12.31
N THR A 44 7.46 8.48 13.23
CA THR A 44 6.79 7.74 14.32
C THR A 44 6.50 8.63 15.52
N ARG A 45 7.50 9.35 16.04
CA ARG A 45 7.36 10.13 17.28
C ARG A 45 6.77 11.51 17.08
N ALA A 46 7.17 12.27 16.06
CA ALA A 46 6.59 13.60 15.88
C ALA A 46 5.19 13.53 15.25
N CYS A 47 5.00 12.75 14.19
CA CYS A 47 3.77 12.80 13.39
C CYS A 47 2.58 12.02 13.99
N PHE A 48 2.81 10.86 14.63
CA PHE A 48 1.72 10.09 15.26
C PHE A 48 1.38 10.61 16.66
N THR A 49 2.37 11.06 17.45
CA THR A 49 2.10 11.58 18.80
C THR A 49 1.34 12.91 18.75
N THR A 50 1.60 13.78 17.77
CA THR A 50 0.85 15.04 17.60
C THR A 50 -0.49 14.84 16.87
N ARG A 51 -0.79 13.61 16.40
CA ARG A 51 -1.95 13.27 15.56
C ARG A 51 -2.05 14.07 14.26
N GLU A 52 -1.00 14.80 13.88
CA GLU A 52 -1.00 15.63 12.69
C GLU A 52 -1.02 14.82 11.40
N SER A 53 -0.45 13.61 11.43
CA SER A 53 -0.45 12.63 10.34
C SER A 53 -0.26 13.30 8.97
N ALA A 54 0.80 14.09 8.79
CA ALA A 54 1.05 14.84 7.55
C ALA A 54 1.11 13.95 6.29
N CYS A 55 1.34 12.63 6.46
CA CYS A 55 1.30 11.61 5.42
C CYS A 55 -0.07 10.93 5.23
N CYS A 56 -1.05 11.15 6.12
CA CYS A 56 -2.35 10.52 6.12
C CYS A 56 -3.45 11.61 6.17
N ASN A 57 -4.01 11.96 5.01
CA ASN A 57 -5.14 12.90 4.93
C ASN A 57 -6.48 12.13 4.84
N ARG A 58 -7.53 12.66 5.48
CA ARG A 58 -8.81 11.94 5.70
C ARG A 58 -9.50 11.59 4.38
N ASP A 59 -9.36 12.50 3.41
CA ASP A 59 -9.95 12.40 2.08
C ASP A 59 -8.92 12.09 0.98
N GLY A 60 -7.65 11.84 1.35
CA GLY A 60 -6.52 11.79 0.41
C GLY A 60 -5.75 10.48 0.34
N ILE A 61 -6.12 9.46 1.14
CA ILE A 61 -5.47 8.16 1.06
C ILE A 61 -6.04 7.38 -0.12
N ALA A 62 -5.31 7.39 -1.23
CA ALA A 62 -5.54 6.44 -2.31
C ALA A 62 -5.09 5.05 -1.83
N THR A 63 -6.06 4.18 -1.58
CA THR A 63 -5.82 2.74 -1.35
C THR A 63 -6.06 2.01 -2.66
N PHE A 64 -5.08 1.25 -3.15
CA PHE A 64 -5.31 0.39 -4.31
C PHE A 64 -6.10 -0.85 -3.91
N PHE A 65 -6.86 -1.42 -4.84
CA PHE A 65 -7.52 -2.70 -4.60
C PHE A 65 -6.49 -3.79 -4.22
N ALA A 66 -5.32 -3.78 -4.84
CA ALA A 66 -4.21 -4.67 -4.50
C ALA A 66 -3.76 -4.55 -3.03
N ASP A 67 -3.76 -3.35 -2.44
CA ASP A 67 -3.43 -3.18 -1.01
C ASP A 67 -4.41 -3.97 -0.12
N VAL A 68 -5.70 -3.96 -0.47
CA VAL A 68 -6.76 -4.72 0.22
C VAL A 68 -6.52 -6.22 0.09
N VAL A 69 -6.24 -6.70 -1.12
CA VAL A 69 -5.99 -8.14 -1.38
C VAL A 69 -4.77 -8.63 -0.61
N ILE A 70 -3.67 -7.89 -0.67
CA ILE A 70 -2.41 -8.28 -0.01
C ILE A 70 -2.58 -8.29 1.52
N ASN A 71 -3.32 -7.34 2.09
CA ASN A 71 -3.61 -7.38 3.52
C ASN A 71 -4.56 -8.52 3.88
N ALA A 72 -5.53 -8.85 3.03
CA ALA A 72 -6.39 -10.03 3.27
C ALA A 72 -5.59 -11.34 3.27
N LEU A 73 -4.51 -11.43 2.47
CA LEU A 73 -3.60 -12.57 2.45
C LEU A 73 -2.65 -12.61 3.67
N SER A 74 -2.30 -11.45 4.20
CA SER A 74 -1.21 -11.30 5.18
C SER A 74 -1.68 -11.08 6.62
N SER A 75 -2.94 -10.74 6.83
CA SER A 75 -3.49 -10.34 8.14
C SER A 75 -4.38 -11.43 8.74
N SER A 76 -4.50 -11.44 10.06
CA SER A 76 -5.47 -12.30 10.75
C SER A 76 -6.91 -11.82 10.55
N GLU A 77 -7.88 -12.67 10.87
CA GLU A 77 -9.30 -12.28 10.82
C GLU A 77 -9.60 -11.11 11.76
N GLU A 78 -8.98 -11.09 12.95
CA GLU A 78 -9.15 -10.01 13.92
C GLU A 78 -8.54 -8.69 13.42
N GLU A 79 -7.37 -8.74 12.77
CA GLU A 79 -6.75 -7.58 12.12
C GLU A 79 -7.68 -6.99 11.05
N LEU A 80 -8.26 -7.84 10.20
CA LEU A 80 -9.17 -7.42 9.14
C LEU A 80 -10.51 -6.93 9.69
N HIS A 81 -11.00 -7.53 10.77
CA HIS A 81 -12.22 -7.08 11.46
C HIS A 81 -12.03 -5.67 12.04
N ARG A 82 -10.86 -5.35 12.62
CA ARG A 82 -10.56 -4.00 13.11
C ARG A 82 -10.63 -2.95 12.00
N ILE A 83 -10.06 -3.23 10.83
CA ILE A 83 -10.10 -2.30 9.68
C ILE A 83 -11.56 -2.10 9.22
N LYS A 84 -12.34 -3.18 9.11
CA LYS A 84 -13.77 -3.09 8.74
C LYS A 84 -14.57 -2.27 9.75
N SER A 85 -14.37 -2.51 11.04
CA SER A 85 -15.07 -1.78 12.10
C SER A 85 -14.75 -0.29 12.04
N ALA A 86 -13.48 0.08 11.82
CA ALA A 86 -13.08 1.47 11.67
C ALA A 86 -13.73 2.16 10.45
N LEU A 87 -13.89 1.44 9.33
CA LEU A 87 -14.56 1.95 8.13
C LEU A 87 -16.08 2.15 8.30
N VAL A 88 -16.73 1.36 9.15
CA VAL A 88 -18.19 1.45 9.38
C VAL A 88 -18.52 2.46 10.47
N ASN A 89 -17.76 2.43 11.56
CA ASN A 89 -18.10 3.15 12.79
C ASN A 89 -17.37 4.48 12.94
N ASP A 90 -16.48 4.84 12.00
CA ASP A 90 -15.56 6.00 12.00
C ASP A 90 -15.48 6.68 13.37
N PRO A 91 -14.58 6.24 14.27
CA PRO A 91 -14.57 6.71 15.65
C PRO A 91 -14.28 8.22 15.78
N GLY A 92 -13.93 8.91 14.70
CA GLY A 92 -13.53 10.32 14.71
C GLY A 92 -12.20 10.53 15.42
N GLY A 93 -11.72 11.78 15.44
CA GLY A 93 -10.56 12.19 16.24
C GLY A 93 -9.16 12.01 15.62
N PHE A 94 -9.04 11.33 14.47
CA PHE A 94 -7.80 11.27 13.69
C PHE A 94 -8.01 11.76 12.25
N LYS A 95 -6.96 12.28 11.62
CA LYS A 95 -7.00 12.65 10.19
C LYS A 95 -7.07 11.45 9.25
N CYS A 96 -7.03 10.22 9.73
CA CYS A 96 -7.10 9.02 8.89
C CYS A 96 -7.96 7.97 9.56
N VAL A 97 -8.95 7.43 8.83
CA VAL A 97 -9.87 6.39 9.32
C VAL A 97 -9.14 5.09 9.70
N TYR A 98 -7.95 4.88 9.14
CA TYR A 98 -7.11 3.73 9.45
C TYR A 98 -6.06 3.98 10.53
N LEU A 99 -6.11 5.13 11.21
CA LEU A 99 -5.17 5.44 12.27
C LEU A 99 -5.82 5.20 13.64
N GLY A 100 -5.22 4.31 14.43
CA GLY A 100 -5.57 4.09 15.83
C GLY A 100 -4.46 4.51 16.79
N GLU A 101 -4.68 4.33 18.08
CA GLU A 101 -3.74 4.72 19.15
C GLU A 101 -2.37 4.04 19.05
N LYS A 102 -2.32 2.83 18.49
CA LYS A 102 -1.09 2.04 18.30
C LYS A 102 -0.46 2.25 16.92
N GLY A 103 -0.96 3.19 16.13
CA GLY A 103 -0.53 3.43 14.74
C GLY A 103 -1.55 2.93 13.72
N CYS A 104 -1.08 2.69 12.49
CA CYS A 104 -1.95 2.28 11.39
C CYS A 104 -2.60 0.91 11.69
N LEU A 105 -3.91 0.79 11.43
CA LEU A 105 -4.68 -0.44 11.58
C LEU A 105 -4.35 -1.47 10.50
N TRP A 106 -3.80 -1.03 9.37
CA TRP A 106 -3.32 -1.93 8.32
C TRP A 106 -2.03 -2.60 8.75
N ARG A 107 -1.96 -3.92 8.54
CA ARG A 107 -0.71 -4.67 8.73
C ARG A 107 0.36 -4.20 7.75
N LEU A 108 -0.01 -4.05 6.48
CA LEU A 108 0.77 -3.33 5.49
C LEU A 108 0.03 -2.05 5.14
N LYS A 109 0.60 -0.89 5.50
CA LYS A 109 0.04 0.42 5.11
C LYS A 109 -0.18 0.44 3.58
N PRO A 110 -1.22 1.13 3.09
CA PRO A 110 -1.36 1.38 1.66
C PRO A 110 -0.04 1.87 1.06
N ILE A 111 0.31 1.37 -0.13
CA ILE A 111 1.61 1.67 -0.75
C ILE A 111 1.87 3.17 -0.84
N VAL A 112 0.86 3.95 -1.21
CA VAL A 112 0.92 5.41 -1.33
C VAL A 112 1.30 6.07 0.00
N CYS A 113 0.74 5.58 1.12
CA CYS A 113 1.06 6.10 2.44
C CYS A 113 2.48 5.76 2.88
N GLU A 114 2.92 4.52 2.64
CA GLU A 114 4.26 4.11 3.04
C GLU A 114 5.33 4.80 2.19
N MET A 115 5.10 4.98 0.89
CA MET A 115 6.08 5.57 -0.02
C MET A 115 6.05 7.11 -0.01
N PHE A 116 5.27 7.72 0.88
CA PHE A 116 5.23 9.15 1.06
C PHE A 116 6.20 9.62 2.15
N LEU A 117 7.04 10.60 1.82
CA LEU A 117 7.81 11.40 2.79
C LEU A 117 7.43 12.87 2.67
N CYS A 118 7.17 13.53 3.80
CA CYS A 118 7.01 14.98 3.84
C CYS A 118 8.35 15.68 3.66
N ASP A 119 8.34 16.97 3.37
CA ASP A 119 9.57 17.72 3.09
C ASP A 119 10.52 17.77 4.28
N ARG A 120 9.98 17.80 5.51
CA ARG A 120 10.78 17.66 6.73
C ARG A 120 11.54 16.32 6.78
N ALA A 121 10.89 15.23 6.42
CA ALA A 121 11.52 13.91 6.39
C ALA A 121 12.59 13.82 5.28
N LYS A 122 12.32 14.38 4.09
CA LYS A 122 13.29 14.44 2.99
C LYS A 122 14.52 15.27 3.37
N ALA A 123 14.32 16.44 3.97
CA ALA A 123 15.42 17.31 4.43
C ALA A 123 16.28 16.59 5.47
N ALA A 124 15.66 15.92 6.44
CA ALA A 124 16.39 15.18 7.45
C ALA A 124 17.21 14.01 6.89
N LEU A 125 16.76 13.33 5.84
CA LEU A 125 17.58 12.32 5.16
C LEU A 125 18.83 12.96 4.53
N ALA A 126 18.66 14.10 3.84
CA ALA A 126 19.75 14.81 3.18
C ALA A 126 20.77 15.37 4.17
N GLU A 127 20.31 15.89 5.32
CA GLU A 127 21.18 16.40 6.39
C GLU A 127 21.94 15.29 7.12
N LYS A 128 21.31 14.11 7.28
CA LYS A 128 21.89 13.00 8.05
C LYS A 128 23.02 12.30 7.30
N ASP A 129 22.81 11.97 6.02
CA ASP A 129 23.79 11.30 5.16
C ASP A 129 23.39 11.46 3.69
N ALA A 130 24.32 11.99 2.88
CA ALA A 130 24.14 12.23 1.46
C ALA A 130 23.77 10.96 0.65
N ALA A 131 24.09 9.76 1.16
CA ALA A 131 23.72 8.49 0.53
C ALA A 131 22.25 8.07 0.77
N LEU A 132 21.55 8.65 1.75
CA LEU A 132 20.19 8.21 2.11
C LEU A 132 19.13 8.67 1.11
N ALA A 133 19.26 9.89 0.57
CA ALA A 133 18.32 10.38 -0.44
C ALA A 133 18.35 9.55 -1.74
N PRO A 134 19.53 9.18 -2.30
CA PRO A 134 19.63 8.21 -3.39
C PRO A 134 19.00 6.85 -3.05
N ARG A 135 19.28 6.30 -1.86
CA ARG A 135 18.68 5.02 -1.44
C ARG A 135 17.15 5.06 -1.37
N TRP A 136 16.58 6.18 -0.92
CA TRP A 136 15.13 6.38 -0.95
C TRP A 136 14.60 6.44 -2.39
N GLN A 137 15.33 7.12 -3.29
CA GLN A 137 14.97 7.18 -4.70
C GLN A 137 14.98 5.80 -5.36
N ASP A 138 15.93 4.93 -5.01
CA ASP A 138 15.96 3.54 -5.49
C ASP A 138 14.73 2.76 -5.02
N LEU A 139 14.28 2.95 -3.78
CA LEU A 139 13.05 2.35 -3.27
C LEU A 139 11.81 2.86 -4.02
N LEU A 140 11.74 4.14 -4.38
CA LEU A 140 10.67 4.71 -5.21
C LEU A 140 10.67 4.12 -6.64
N LEU A 141 11.85 3.87 -7.22
CA LEU A 141 11.95 3.22 -8.52
C LEU A 141 11.54 1.74 -8.44
N LYS A 142 11.86 1.07 -7.33
CA LYS A 142 11.46 -0.32 -7.05
C LYS A 142 9.95 -0.44 -6.83
N GLU A 143 9.31 0.53 -6.18
CA GLU A 143 7.85 0.60 -6.03
C GLU A 143 7.14 0.52 -7.38
N LYS A 144 7.60 1.30 -8.37
CA LYS A 144 7.01 1.35 -9.71
C LYS A 144 6.98 -0.02 -10.40
N GLN A 145 7.86 -0.93 -10.03
CA GLN A 145 7.87 -2.31 -10.55
C GLN A 145 6.62 -3.09 -10.16
N PHE A 146 5.86 -2.63 -9.16
CA PHE A 146 4.65 -3.26 -8.65
C PHE A 146 3.38 -2.45 -8.93
N THR A 147 3.49 -1.13 -9.11
CA THR A 147 2.35 -0.19 -9.16
C THR A 147 2.20 0.55 -10.48
N TRP A 148 3.24 0.60 -11.33
CA TRP A 148 3.20 1.34 -12.59
C TRP A 148 3.02 0.40 -13.80
N PRO A 149 1.88 0.44 -14.51
CA PRO A 149 1.51 -0.59 -15.49
C PRO A 149 2.04 -0.29 -16.90
N ASP A 150 3.30 0.16 -16.99
CA ASP A 150 4.03 0.21 -18.27
C ASP A 150 4.54 -1.18 -18.70
N LYS A 151 4.41 -2.16 -17.81
CA LYS A 151 4.69 -3.58 -17.99
C LYS A 151 3.72 -4.43 -17.15
N PRO A 152 3.74 -5.78 -17.24
CA PRO A 152 3.01 -6.62 -16.29
C PRO A 152 3.50 -6.36 -14.86
N ILE A 153 2.56 -6.10 -13.95
CA ILE A 153 2.84 -5.75 -12.55
C ILE A 153 1.84 -6.44 -11.63
N LEU A 154 2.27 -6.68 -10.39
CA LEU A 154 1.45 -7.37 -9.38
C LEU A 154 0.10 -6.69 -9.15
N PHE A 155 0.05 -5.35 -9.09
CA PHE A 155 -1.22 -4.64 -8.81
C PHE A 155 -2.24 -4.83 -9.92
N ASP A 156 -1.79 -4.90 -11.18
CA ASP A 156 -2.64 -5.20 -12.33
C ASP A 156 -3.14 -6.64 -12.27
N ASP A 157 -2.25 -7.60 -12.03
CA ASP A 157 -2.60 -9.02 -11.98
C ASP A 157 -3.60 -9.34 -10.86
N LEU A 158 -3.44 -8.72 -9.69
CA LEU A 158 -4.38 -8.89 -8.56
C LEU A 158 -5.75 -8.27 -8.83
N GLU A 159 -5.82 -7.15 -9.55
CA GLU A 159 -7.10 -6.59 -9.96
C GLU A 159 -7.80 -7.47 -11.01
N GLU A 160 -7.05 -7.92 -12.02
CA GLU A 160 -7.54 -8.77 -13.11
C GLU A 160 -8.12 -10.09 -12.56
N LEU A 161 -7.46 -10.72 -11.58
CA LEU A 161 -7.96 -11.93 -10.91
C LEU A 161 -9.40 -11.76 -10.39
N PHE A 162 -9.67 -10.63 -9.73
CA PHE A 162 -10.98 -10.36 -9.16
C PHE A 162 -12.00 -9.91 -10.20
N LEU A 163 -11.57 -9.18 -11.24
CA LEU A 163 -12.41 -8.83 -12.37
C LEU A 163 -12.91 -10.09 -13.11
N GLN A 164 -12.03 -11.06 -13.34
CA GLN A 164 -12.37 -12.35 -13.96
C GLN A 164 -13.36 -13.16 -13.13
N ALA A 165 -13.32 -12.99 -11.80
CA ALA A 165 -14.29 -13.58 -10.87
C ALA A 165 -15.61 -12.78 -10.77
N GLY A 166 -15.78 -11.71 -11.56
CA GLY A 166 -16.99 -10.89 -11.60
C GLY A 166 -17.07 -9.80 -10.54
N PHE A 167 -16.00 -9.56 -9.78
CA PHE A 167 -15.96 -8.47 -8.80
C PHE A 167 -15.50 -7.16 -9.44
N LYS A 168 -16.10 -6.05 -9.00
CA LYS A 168 -15.70 -4.71 -9.42
C LYS A 168 -15.60 -3.79 -8.20
N SER A 169 -14.53 -3.00 -8.16
CA SER A 169 -14.29 -2.00 -7.12
C SER A 169 -13.77 -0.72 -7.74
N SER A 170 -14.16 0.44 -7.21
CA SER A 170 -13.60 1.74 -7.61
C SER A 170 -12.10 1.88 -7.32
N LEU A 171 -11.55 1.02 -6.45
CA LEU A 171 -10.13 0.98 -6.12
C LEU A 171 -9.26 0.23 -7.15
N MET A 172 -9.88 -0.37 -8.18
CA MET A 172 -9.18 -1.09 -9.26
C MET A 172 -8.59 -0.10 -10.27
N TYR A 173 -7.64 0.72 -9.83
CA TYR A 173 -7.12 1.83 -10.62
C TYR A 173 -6.36 1.35 -11.87
N CYS A 174 -5.70 0.20 -11.85
CA CYS A 174 -4.97 -0.30 -13.02
C CYS A 174 -5.93 -0.64 -14.18
N HIS A 175 -7.19 -0.92 -13.88
CA HIS A 175 -8.25 -1.24 -14.85
C HIS A 175 -9.26 -0.12 -15.08
N LEU A 176 -9.40 0.83 -14.16
CA LEU A 176 -10.44 1.86 -14.21
C LEU A 176 -9.91 3.29 -14.35
N SER A 177 -8.66 3.57 -13.97
CA SER A 177 -8.08 4.91 -14.08
C SER A 177 -7.77 5.27 -15.54
N PRO A 178 -8.35 6.34 -16.11
CA PRO A 178 -8.04 6.76 -17.47
C PRO A 178 -6.55 7.04 -17.69
N GLY A 179 -5.85 7.51 -16.65
CA GLY A 179 -4.41 7.76 -16.71
C GLY A 179 -3.61 6.48 -16.89
N LEU A 180 -3.85 5.48 -16.04
CA LEU A 180 -3.14 4.20 -16.08
C LEU A 180 -3.50 3.37 -17.33
N LEU A 181 -4.75 3.44 -17.78
CA LEU A 181 -5.17 2.82 -19.04
C LEU A 181 -4.42 3.40 -20.26
N ARG A 182 -4.13 4.71 -20.28
CA ARG A 182 -3.31 5.31 -21.34
C ARG A 182 -1.86 4.79 -21.32
N VAL A 183 -1.27 4.63 -20.14
CA VAL A 183 0.08 4.04 -19.98
C VAL A 183 0.10 2.61 -20.54
N LYS A 184 -0.87 1.77 -20.16
CA LYS A 184 -1.03 0.40 -20.69
C LYS A 184 -1.20 0.39 -22.22
N ALA A 185 -1.96 1.33 -22.77
CA ALA A 185 -2.18 1.43 -24.21
C ALA A 185 -0.92 1.84 -24.98
N GLN A 186 -0.06 2.69 -24.40
CA GLN A 186 1.22 3.06 -24.99
C GLN A 186 2.18 1.87 -25.09
N ARG A 187 2.23 1.01 -24.05
CA ARG A 187 2.97 -0.26 -24.10
C ARG A 187 2.56 -1.14 -25.28
N LYS A 188 1.26 -1.27 -25.57
CA LYS A 188 0.77 -2.13 -26.67
C LYS A 188 1.15 -1.62 -28.07
N ARG A 189 1.65 -0.39 -28.18
CA ARG A 189 1.98 0.27 -29.46
C ARG A 189 3.48 0.32 -29.75
N GLY A 190 4.33 0.01 -28.78
CA GLY A 190 5.80 -0.07 -28.93
C GLY A 190 6.25 -1.51 -28.94
#